data_AF-A0A931W0J8-F1
#
_entry.id   AF-A0A931W0J8-F1
#
_cell.length_a   1.000
_cell.length_b   1.000
_cell.length_c   1.000
_cell.angle_alpha   90.00
_cell.angle_beta   90.00
_cell.angle_gamma   90.00
#
_symmetry.space_group_name_H-M   'P 1'
#
loop_
_entity.id
_entity.type
_entity.pdbx_description
1 polymer ?
#
loop_
_entity_poly.entity_id
_entity_poly.type
_entity_poly.pdbx_seq_one_letter_code
_entity_poly.pdbx_strand_id
1 'polypeptide(L)' 'MMSRRGLNILLFAAFLISAGLNWTVWSDRSRPYFEFLPEMVRAVGYEAFAPNPVFADGKTLQTPVKGTIPRG' A
#
# COMPACT_ATOMS: atom_id res chain seq x y z
N MET A 1 -32.95 26.70 27.83
CA MET A 1 -31.65 26.24 28.39
C MET A 1 -31.75 24.74 28.63
N MET A 2 -30.98 23.92 27.89
CA MET A 2 -30.91 22.48 28.15
C MET A 2 -30.27 22.21 29.52
N SER A 3 -30.78 21.22 30.26
CA SER A 3 -30.22 20.85 31.57
C SER A 3 -28.79 20.31 31.40
N ARG A 4 -27.89 20.59 32.37
CA ARG A 4 -26.49 20.11 32.35
C ARG A 4 -26.39 18.59 32.12
N ARG A 5 -27.35 17.81 32.64
CA ARG A 5 -27.43 16.36 32.44
C ARG A 5 -27.80 15.98 31.00
N GLY A 6 -28.77 16.68 30.39
CA GLY A 6 -29.16 16.47 29.00
C GLY A 6 -28.03 16.83 28.02
N LEU A 7 -27.28 17.90 28.30
CA LEU A 7 -26.11 18.29 27.50
C LEU A 7 -25.02 17.20 27.54
N ASN A 8 -24.69 16.69 28.72
CA ASN A 8 -23.65 15.66 28.85
C ASN A 8 -24.02 14.35 28.14
N ILE A 9 -25.30 13.94 28.19
CA ILE A 9 -25.78 12.75 27.48
C ILE A 9 -25.68 12.95 25.97
N LEU A 10 -26.06 14.12 25.47
CA LEU A 10 -25.97 14.45 24.05
C LEU A 10 -24.50 14.44 23.58
N LEU A 11 -23.60 15.05 24.35
CA LEU A 11 -22.17 15.05 24.05
C LEU A 11 -21.58 13.63 24.06
N PHE A 12 -21.99 12.79 25.00
CA PHE A 12 -21.54 11.40 25.08
C PHE A 12 -22.02 10.58 23.88
N ALA A 13 -23.29 10.74 23.47
CA ALA A 13 -23.82 10.11 22.27
C ALA A 13 -23.07 10.57 21.01
N ALA A 14 -22.82 11.87 20.87
CA ALA A 14 -22.03 12.42 19.77
C ALA A 14 -20.59 11.87 19.74
N PHE A 15 -19.95 11.70 20.91
CA PHE A 15 -18.63 11.09 21.01
C PHE A 15 -18.63 9.62 20.57
N LEU A 16 -19.61 8.83 21.02
CA LEU A 16 -19.72 7.42 20.62
C LEU A 16 -19.96 7.27 19.11
N ILE A 17 -20.80 8.14 18.53
CA ILE A 17 -21.04 8.16 17.08
C ILE A 17 -19.74 8.51 16.33
N SER A 18 -19.01 9.54 16.76
CA SER A 18 -17.74 9.94 16.15
C SER A 18 -16.68 8.82 16.23
N ALA A 19 -16.53 8.20 17.40
CA ALA A 19 -15.59 7.11 17.62
C ALA A 19 -15.96 5.86 16.79
N GLY A 20 -17.25 5.51 16.71
CA GLY A 20 -17.74 4.41 15.89
C GLY A 20 -17.50 4.63 14.40
N LEU A 21 -17.77 5.84 13.89
CA LEU A 21 -17.50 6.21 12.50
C LEU A 21 -15.99 6.15 12.20
N ASN A 22 -15.13 6.63 13.12
CA ASN A 22 -13.68 6.57 12.93
C ASN A 22 -13.16 5.14 12.77
N TRP A 23 -13.71 4.18 13.54
CA TRP A 23 -13.35 2.77 13.43
C TRP A 23 -13.69 2.18 12.05
N THR A 24 -14.76 2.63 11.41
CA THR A 24 -15.19 2.12 10.09
C THR A 24 -14.37 2.66 8.92
N VAL A 25 -13.70 3.81 9.08
CA VAL A 25 -12.89 4.44 8.03
C VAL A 25 -11.46 3.89 8.00
N TRP A 26 -11.13 2.96 8.89
CA TRP A 26 -9.78 2.40 8.94
C TRP A 26 -9.50 1.56 7.69
N SER A 27 -8.50 1.98 6.91
CA SER A 27 -8.05 1.28 5.71
C SER A 27 -7.27 0.02 6.06
N ASP A 28 -7.43 -1.02 5.25
CA ASP A 28 -6.63 -2.24 5.33
C ASP A 28 -5.16 -1.92 5.05
N ARG A 29 -4.33 -1.95 6.10
CA ARG A 29 -2.89 -1.64 6.03
C ARG A 29 -2.08 -2.79 5.42
N SER A 30 -2.66 -3.96 5.16
CA SER A 30 -1.95 -5.05 4.48
C SER A 30 -1.89 -4.87 2.97
N ARG A 31 -2.57 -3.85 2.43
CA ARG A 31 -2.62 -3.57 0.99
C ARG A 31 -1.92 -2.26 0.65
N PRO A 32 -1.28 -2.17 -0.52
CA PRO A 32 -0.79 -0.89 -1.03
C PRO A 32 -1.91 0.14 -1.12
N TYR A 33 -1.57 1.39 -0.82
CA TYR A 33 -2.49 2.51 -0.99
C TYR A 33 -2.68 2.86 -2.47
N PHE A 34 -3.63 3.74 -2.73
CA PHE A 34 -3.91 4.26 -4.06
C PHE A 34 -2.68 4.96 -4.67
N GLU A 35 -2.34 4.59 -5.91
CA GLU A 35 -1.26 5.19 -6.70
C GLU A 35 -1.83 6.27 -7.64
N PHE A 36 -1.36 7.51 -7.55
CA PHE A 36 -1.89 8.64 -8.32
C PHE A 36 -1.41 8.65 -9.79
N LEU A 37 -0.24 8.08 -10.09
CA LEU A 37 0.38 8.01 -11.43
C LEU A 37 0.99 6.61 -11.66
N PRO A 38 0.17 5.57 -11.85
CA PRO A 38 0.64 4.19 -11.91
C PRO A 38 1.62 3.92 -13.07
N GLU A 39 1.56 4.69 -14.15
CA GLU A 39 2.45 4.62 -15.31
C GLU A 39 3.88 5.12 -15.01
N MET A 40 4.04 5.95 -13.97
CA MET A 40 5.35 6.43 -13.51
C MET A 40 5.88 5.65 -12.30
N VAL A 41 5.03 4.90 -11.60
CA VAL A 41 5.42 4.02 -10.49
C VAL A 41 6.07 2.73 -11.02
N ARG A 42 5.57 2.23 -12.16
CA ARG A 42 6.02 0.96 -12.74
C ARG A 42 7.00 1.24 -13.87
N ALA A 43 8.19 0.66 -13.79
CA ALA A 43 9.20 0.79 -14.83
C ALA A 43 8.74 0.12 -16.13
N VAL A 44 9.02 0.75 -17.28
CA VAL A 44 8.79 0.17 -18.61
C VAL A 44 9.76 -1.00 -18.87
N GLY A 45 11.00 -0.87 -18.40
CA GLY A 45 12.02 -1.91 -18.48
C GLY A 45 11.96 -2.87 -17.29
N TYR A 46 12.57 -4.04 -17.45
CA TYR A 46 12.71 -5.00 -16.36
C TYR A 46 13.86 -4.60 -15.43
N GLU A 47 13.56 -4.41 -14.15
CA GLU A 47 14.59 -4.32 -13.11
C GLU A 47 15.27 -5.67 -12.90
N ALA A 48 16.49 -5.67 -12.36
CA ALA A 48 17.29 -6.89 -12.19
C ALA A 48 16.52 -8.03 -11.50
N PHE A 49 15.73 -7.70 -10.47
CA PHE A 49 14.95 -8.67 -9.70
C PHE A 49 13.47 -8.72 -10.05
N ALA A 50 13.06 -8.01 -11.11
CA ALA A 50 11.68 -8.09 -11.58
C ALA A 50 11.44 -9.47 -12.24
N PRO A 51 10.22 -10.03 -12.10
CA PRO A 51 9.83 -11.21 -12.85
C PRO A 51 9.77 -10.91 -14.35
N ASN A 52 10.12 -11.89 -15.17
CA ASN A 52 10.10 -11.78 -16.63
C ASN A 52 9.42 -12.99 -17.28
N PRO A 53 8.27 -12.81 -17.95
CA PRO A 53 7.51 -13.91 -18.56
C PRO A 53 8.17 -14.52 -19.80
N VAL A 54 9.22 -13.90 -20.34
CA VAL A 54 9.90 -14.37 -21.56
C VAL A 54 10.88 -15.51 -21.26
N PHE A 55 11.51 -15.52 -20.08
CA PHE A 55 12.48 -16.54 -19.70
C PHE A 55 11.83 -17.71 -18.99
N ALA A 56 12.33 -18.93 -19.23
CA ALA A 56 11.76 -20.15 -18.69
C ALA A 56 11.79 -20.23 -17.15
N ASP A 57 12.75 -19.55 -16.51
CA ASP A 57 12.89 -19.47 -15.06
C ASP A 57 12.19 -18.25 -14.43
N GLY A 58 11.57 -17.40 -15.26
CA GLY A 58 10.83 -16.23 -14.81
C GLY A 58 11.70 -15.08 -14.30
N LYS A 59 13.03 -15.15 -14.40
CA LYS A 59 13.95 -14.15 -13.82
C LYS A 59 14.47 -13.18 -14.87
N THR A 60 14.56 -11.90 -14.53
CA THR A 60 15.25 -10.93 -15.38
C THR A 60 16.77 -11.08 -15.28
N LEU A 61 17.32 -11.25 -14.08
CA LEU A 61 18.75 -11.47 -13.87
C LEU A 61 19.16 -12.88 -14.31
N GLN A 62 19.71 -12.96 -15.52
CA GLN A 62 20.25 -14.19 -16.10
C GLN A 62 21.72 -14.40 -15.75
N THR A 63 22.13 -15.67 -15.64
CA THR A 63 23.53 -16.01 -15.36
C THR A 63 24.37 -15.80 -16.62
N PRO A 64 25.53 -15.11 -16.54
CA PRO A 64 26.44 -14.99 -17.67
C PRO A 64 26.90 -16.36 -18.18
N VAL A 65 27.30 -16.42 -19.44
CA VAL A 65 27.85 -17.65 -20.02
C VAL A 65 29.12 -18.05 -19.26
N LYS A 66 29.30 -19.36 -19.06
CA LYS A 66 30.47 -19.92 -18.37
C LYS A 66 31.77 -19.40 -18.98
N GLY A 67 32.69 -18.94 -18.12
CA GLY A 67 33.97 -18.38 -18.55
C GLY A 67 33.95 -16.88 -18.83
N THR A 68 32.81 -16.20 -18.61
CA THR A 68 32.75 -14.73 -18.63
C THR A 68 33.63 -14.15 -17.52
N ILE A 69 34.56 -13.26 -17.88
CA ILE A 69 35.45 -12.55 -16.94
C ILE A 69 34.91 -11.13 -16.73
N PRO A 70 34.53 -10.72 -15.51
CA PRO A 70 34.07 -9.37 -15.23
C PRO A 70 35.20 -8.35 -15.39
N ARG A 71 34.86 -7.14 -15.84
CA ARG A 71 35.81 -6.02 -15.86
C ARG A 71 35.65 -5.19 -14.59
N GLY A 72 36.76 -4.96 -13.89
CA GLY A 72 36.89 -4.02 -12.78
C GLY A 72 37.38 -2.68 -13.27
#